data_AF-A0A7V4KFA2-F1
#
_entry.id   AF-A0A7V4KFA2-F1
#
_cell.length_a   1.000
_cell.length_b   1.000
_cell.length_c   1.000
_cell.angle_alpha   90.00
_cell.angle_beta   90.00
_cell.angle_gamma   90.00
#
_symmetry.space_group_name_H-M   'P 1'
#
loop_
_entity.id
_entity.type
_entity.pdbx_description
1 polymer ?
#
loop_
_entity_poly.entity_id
_entity_poly.type
_entity_poly.pdbx_seq_one_letter_code
_entity_poly.pdbx_strand_id
1 'polypeptide(L)'
;MTKKTLIFVFSLFLIGSVFLFFSKPFVFSYDIRMIAASLIAMLLAQYIEIPIGGIRFTAKPFLYLFLIPFITPETVMFLSLFTIPLVKKIPWQTKFLRLAFEFLQFSVGIFLFKRAVYDYLSLVYFAVGYFATNIILSFVYIPFFTKTKLKNYLSVGFLVFLLGLYASLIVTTLYILPEVKLAYLIFTFLLYAGFLVQLYYTVTAQVWYQELKYEQDEIKREIENLSKIPAVLEELGTEDVDKVLNDLLEVSCKMIGFSAALLNLFDYKSGRVVRIAKYGIKDEDFEMLKTRQPQIKDTLVLMQSRFDAGGVYFIPKGSIDLDQTYIFRPLEYAAIDVNNAWDPDDLFLVPLTYGNKTIGYISFDKPVNGLRPAKREIELSKFFAWQFVQ
;
A
#
# COMPACT_ATOMS: atom_id res chain seq x y z
N MET A 1 29.50 19.63 0.00
CA MET A 1 30.07 18.28 -0.19
C MET A 1 31.11 18.10 0.89
N THR A 2 31.17 16.95 1.56
CA THR A 2 32.27 16.66 2.50
C THR A 2 33.55 16.36 1.72
N LYS A 3 34.73 16.60 2.30
CA LYS A 3 36.03 16.26 1.66
C LYS A 3 36.06 14.80 1.19
N LYS A 4 35.48 13.88 1.98
CA LYS A 4 35.34 12.45 1.63
C LYS A 4 34.51 12.23 0.35
N THR A 5 33.37 12.89 0.20
CA THR A 5 32.54 12.78 -1.02
C THR A 5 33.23 13.36 -2.26
N LEU A 6 34.02 14.43 -2.11
CA LEU A 6 34.74 15.04 -3.22
C LEU A 6 35.85 14.12 -3.74
N ILE A 7 36.63 13.53 -2.82
CA ILE A 7 37.66 12.54 -3.15
C ILE A 7 37.03 11.33 -3.84
N PHE A 8 35.91 10.83 -3.31
CA PHE A 8 35.21 9.70 -3.92
C PHE A 8 34.79 10.00 -5.36
N VAL A 9 34.14 11.15 -5.61
CA VAL A 9 33.76 11.55 -6.97
C VAL A 9 34.97 11.71 -7.89
N PHE A 10 36.05 12.32 -7.41
CA PHE A 10 37.28 12.45 -8.20
C PHE A 10 37.87 11.09 -8.59
N SER A 11 37.89 10.13 -7.65
CA SER A 11 38.33 8.76 -7.93
C SER A 11 37.47 8.08 -9.00
N LEU A 12 36.14 8.29 -8.99
CA LEU A 12 35.25 7.74 -10.02
C LEU A 12 35.56 8.30 -11.41
N PHE A 13 35.79 9.61 -11.53
CA PHE A 13 36.21 10.22 -12.80
C PHE A 13 37.58 9.72 -13.26
N LEU A 14 38.53 9.56 -12.34
CA LEU A 14 39.86 9.03 -12.66
C LEU A 14 39.78 7.61 -13.19
N ILE A 15 39.07 6.71 -12.48
CA ILE A 15 38.88 5.31 -12.90
C ILE A 15 38.13 5.26 -14.24
N GLY A 16 37.07 6.02 -14.41
CA GLY A 16 36.32 6.08 -15.67
C GLY A 16 37.18 6.56 -16.84
N SER A 17 38.04 7.56 -16.61
CA SER A 17 38.96 8.08 -17.63
C SER A 17 39.97 7.02 -18.08
N VAL A 18 40.44 6.16 -17.15
CA VAL A 18 41.31 5.03 -17.49
C VAL A 18 40.59 4.04 -18.39
N PHE A 19 39.37 3.64 -18.05
CA PHE A 19 38.58 2.74 -18.91
C PHE A 19 38.31 3.33 -20.29
N LEU A 20 37.96 4.62 -20.37
CA LEU A 20 37.78 5.30 -21.65
C LEU A 20 39.08 5.39 -22.47
N PHE A 21 40.22 5.63 -21.82
CA PHE A 21 41.50 5.67 -22.50
C PHE A 21 41.83 4.34 -23.20
N PHE A 22 41.55 3.21 -22.54
CA PHE A 22 41.68 1.87 -23.13
C PHE A 22 40.58 1.53 -24.14
N SER A 23 39.56 2.37 -24.27
CA SER A 23 38.46 2.20 -25.21
C SER A 23 38.65 2.99 -26.51
N LYS A 24 39.84 3.52 -26.81
CA LYS A 24 40.10 4.21 -28.09
C LYS A 24 39.97 3.27 -29.30
N PRO A 25 39.54 3.73 -30.48
CA PRO A 25 39.22 5.12 -30.84
C PRO A 25 37.80 5.54 -30.43
N PHE A 26 37.59 6.81 -30.06
CA PHE A 26 36.26 7.35 -29.78
C PHE A 26 35.51 7.62 -31.08
N VAL A 27 34.32 7.04 -31.23
CA VAL A 27 33.49 7.26 -32.42
C VAL A 27 32.22 7.97 -32.00
N PHE A 28 31.98 9.14 -32.57
CA PHE A 28 30.74 9.90 -32.37
C PHE A 28 29.85 9.76 -33.60
N SER A 29 28.54 9.68 -33.38
CA SER A 29 27.56 9.76 -34.44
C SER A 29 27.50 11.19 -34.98
N TYR A 30 27.31 11.33 -36.29
CA TYR A 30 27.22 12.64 -36.96
C TYR A 30 25.80 12.98 -37.42
N ASP A 31 24.86 12.04 -37.31
CA ASP A 31 23.46 12.28 -37.70
C ASP A 31 22.75 13.16 -36.67
N ILE A 32 22.65 14.45 -37.00
CA ILE A 32 22.02 15.47 -36.16
C ILE A 32 20.56 15.13 -35.84
N ARG A 33 19.83 14.50 -36.77
CA ARG A 33 18.41 14.17 -36.56
C ARG A 33 18.26 13.11 -35.48
N MET A 34 19.08 12.06 -35.55
CA MET A 34 19.10 11.00 -34.55
C MET A 34 19.59 11.52 -33.19
N ILE A 35 20.63 12.35 -33.17
CA ILE A 35 21.15 12.97 -31.94
C ILE A 35 20.08 13.84 -31.27
N ALA A 36 19.38 14.68 -32.04
CA ALA A 36 18.32 15.54 -31.52
C ALA A 36 17.14 14.72 -30.97
N ALA A 37 16.70 13.70 -31.69
CA ALA A 37 15.64 12.79 -31.23
C ALA A 37 16.05 12.06 -29.95
N SER A 38 17.29 11.55 -29.88
CA SER A 38 17.83 10.91 -28.68
C SER A 38 17.91 11.87 -27.49
N LEU A 39 18.30 13.12 -27.71
CA LEU A 39 18.36 14.14 -26.65
C LEU A 39 16.97 14.41 -26.06
N ILE A 40 15.95 14.58 -26.92
CA ILE A 40 14.55 14.77 -26.48
C ILE A 40 14.07 13.55 -25.68
N ALA A 41 14.31 12.34 -26.20
CA ALA A 41 13.93 11.10 -25.51
C ALA A 41 14.62 10.98 -24.13
N MET A 42 15.90 11.36 -24.02
CA MET A 42 16.62 11.35 -22.74
C MET A 42 16.09 12.37 -21.74
N LEU A 43 15.69 13.57 -22.21
CA LEU A 43 15.06 14.58 -21.37
C LEU A 43 13.72 14.10 -20.82
N LEU A 44 12.91 13.42 -21.63
CA LEU A 44 11.65 12.82 -21.18
C LEU A 44 11.89 11.66 -20.21
N ALA A 45 12.79 10.73 -20.55
CA ALA A 45 13.11 9.55 -19.73
C ALA A 45 13.68 9.90 -18.35
N GLN A 46 14.23 11.11 -18.18
CA GLN A 46 14.72 11.59 -16.90
C GLN A 46 13.60 11.85 -15.86
N TYR A 47 12.37 12.06 -16.31
CA TYR A 47 11.20 12.24 -15.44
C TYR A 47 10.43 10.94 -15.18
N ILE A 48 10.77 9.87 -15.90
CA ILE A 48 10.12 8.57 -15.74
C ILE A 48 10.90 7.80 -14.67
N GLU A 49 10.29 7.69 -13.48
CA GLU A 49 10.79 6.92 -12.35
C GLU A 49 10.07 5.57 -12.26
N ILE A 50 10.85 4.51 -12.11
CA ILE A 50 10.41 3.13 -11.97
C ILE A 50 10.65 2.71 -10.51
N PRO A 51 9.60 2.63 -9.66
CA PRO A 51 9.73 2.16 -8.29
C PRO A 51 9.95 0.64 -8.25
N ILE A 52 11.10 0.18 -7.76
CA ILE A 52 11.41 -1.24 -7.61
C ILE A 52 11.85 -1.48 -6.17
N GLY A 53 11.13 -2.34 -5.45
CA GLY A 53 11.47 -2.70 -4.07
C GLY A 53 11.59 -1.51 -3.11
N GLY A 54 10.76 -0.47 -3.30
CA GLY A 54 10.76 0.76 -2.48
C GLY A 54 11.82 1.80 -2.87
N ILE A 55 12.61 1.55 -3.92
CA ILE A 55 13.64 2.47 -4.43
C ILE A 55 13.23 2.94 -5.84
N ARG A 56 13.40 4.22 -6.14
CA ARG A 56 13.05 4.78 -7.46
C ARG A 56 14.26 4.82 -8.39
N PHE A 57 14.13 4.23 -9.57
CA PHE A 57 15.15 4.23 -10.62
C PHE A 57 14.70 5.05 -11.81
N THR A 58 15.61 5.74 -12.49
CA THR A 58 15.28 6.41 -13.74
C THR A 58 15.16 5.39 -14.87
N ALA A 59 14.22 5.58 -15.80
CA ALA A 59 14.08 4.71 -16.98
C ALA A 59 15.23 4.84 -18.01
N LYS A 60 16.09 5.86 -17.88
CA LYS A 60 17.14 6.19 -18.85
C LYS A 60 18.07 5.01 -19.23
N PRO A 61 18.54 4.13 -18.32
CA PRO A 61 19.39 2.99 -18.67
C PRO A 61 18.78 2.05 -19.71
N PHE A 62 17.46 1.84 -19.65
CA PHE A 62 16.75 1.05 -20.65
C PHE A 62 16.75 1.77 -22.00
N LEU A 63 16.45 3.08 -22.01
CA LEU A 63 16.55 3.90 -23.21
C LEU A 63 17.96 3.87 -23.83
N TYR A 64 19.04 3.85 -23.02
CA TYR A 64 20.41 3.74 -23.55
C TYR A 64 20.60 2.47 -24.36
N LEU A 65 20.19 1.32 -23.82
CA LEU A 65 20.29 0.03 -24.52
C LEU A 65 19.54 0.05 -25.86
N PHE A 66 18.38 0.70 -25.91
CA PHE A 66 17.60 0.86 -27.13
C PHE A 66 18.27 1.80 -28.15
N LEU A 67 18.98 2.83 -27.70
CA LEU A 67 19.60 3.83 -28.57
C LEU A 67 20.95 3.40 -29.15
N ILE A 68 21.73 2.56 -28.46
CA ILE A 68 23.08 2.16 -28.87
C ILE A 68 23.17 1.55 -30.30
N PRO A 69 22.19 0.76 -30.79
CA PRO A 69 22.20 0.31 -32.20
C PRO A 69 22.11 1.44 -33.22
N PHE A 70 21.52 2.58 -32.84
CA PHE A 70 21.24 3.70 -33.74
C PHE A 70 22.26 4.82 -33.62
N ILE A 71 22.83 5.01 -32.44
CA ILE A 71 23.85 6.01 -32.13
C ILE A 71 24.96 5.39 -31.28
N THR A 72 26.21 5.80 -31.49
CA THR A 72 27.35 5.18 -30.78
C THR A 72 27.23 5.33 -29.27
N PRO A 73 27.71 4.35 -28.47
CA PRO A 73 27.59 4.41 -27.01
C PRO A 73 28.32 5.62 -26.40
N GLU A 74 29.35 6.15 -27.06
CA GLU A 74 30.01 7.42 -26.71
C GLU A 74 29.09 8.63 -26.88
N THR A 75 28.29 8.65 -27.95
CA THR A 75 27.29 9.70 -28.19
C THR A 75 26.19 9.62 -27.13
N VAL A 76 25.71 8.42 -26.83
CA VAL A 76 24.73 8.18 -25.75
C VAL A 76 25.27 8.66 -24.40
N MET A 77 26.52 8.34 -24.08
CA MET A 77 27.19 8.80 -22.86
C MET A 77 27.22 10.33 -22.78
N PHE A 78 27.65 10.99 -23.85
CA PHE A 78 27.72 12.46 -23.88
C PHE A 78 26.35 13.11 -23.67
N LEU A 79 25.31 12.63 -24.37
CA LEU A 79 23.94 13.11 -24.22
C LEU A 79 23.40 12.86 -22.80
N SER A 80 23.73 11.71 -22.20
CA SER A 80 23.29 11.42 -20.84
C SER A 80 23.91 12.37 -19.82
N LEU A 81 25.23 12.58 -19.91
CA LEU A 81 25.94 13.49 -19.00
C LEU A 81 25.46 14.94 -19.18
N PHE A 82 25.14 15.35 -20.41
CA PHE A 82 24.59 16.67 -20.69
C PHE A 82 23.19 16.88 -20.10
N THR A 83 22.38 15.82 -20.00
CA THR A 83 21.00 15.92 -19.47
C THR A 83 20.93 15.96 -17.94
N ILE A 84 21.92 15.46 -17.19
CA ILE A 84 21.88 15.48 -15.72
C ILE A 84 21.81 16.90 -15.12
N PRO A 85 22.66 17.87 -15.53
CA PRO A 85 22.64 19.22 -14.97
C PRO A 85 21.31 19.97 -15.16
N LEU A 86 20.54 19.63 -16.21
CA LEU A 86 19.30 20.31 -16.59
C LEU A 86 18.13 20.07 -15.62
N VAL A 87 18.24 19.09 -14.71
CA VAL A 87 17.18 18.83 -13.72
C VAL A 87 17.17 19.91 -12.65
N LYS A 88 16.15 20.77 -12.66
CA LYS A 88 16.06 21.89 -11.70
C LYS A 88 15.87 21.45 -10.24
N LYS A 89 15.21 20.31 -9.98
CA LYS A 89 14.77 19.89 -8.63
C LYS A 89 15.85 19.23 -7.75
N ILE A 90 17.09 19.08 -8.22
CA ILE A 90 18.11 18.28 -7.51
C ILE A 90 19.25 19.17 -6.98
N PRO A 91 19.73 18.97 -5.74
CA PRO A 91 20.90 19.69 -5.21
C PRO A 91 22.15 19.48 -6.07
N TRP A 92 22.98 20.53 -6.18
CA TRP A 92 24.23 20.48 -6.95
C TRP A 92 25.18 19.33 -6.57
N GLN A 93 25.23 18.99 -5.28
CA GLN A 93 26.07 17.89 -4.78
C GLN A 93 25.60 16.53 -5.32
N THR A 94 24.29 16.31 -5.35
CA THR A 94 23.68 15.08 -5.88
C THR A 94 23.82 15.02 -7.41
N LYS A 95 23.74 16.15 -8.11
CA LYS A 95 24.02 16.21 -9.56
C LYS A 95 25.45 15.76 -9.87
N PHE A 96 26.42 16.29 -9.13
CA PHE A 96 27.83 15.97 -9.34
C PHE A 96 28.14 14.49 -9.05
N LEU A 97 27.54 13.94 -7.99
CA LEU A 97 27.64 12.52 -7.68
C LEU A 97 27.01 11.65 -8.79
N ARG A 98 25.81 12.00 -9.28
CA ARG A 98 25.15 11.28 -10.38
C ARG A 98 25.96 11.31 -11.67
N LEU A 99 26.55 12.47 -12.00
CA LEU A 99 27.46 12.61 -13.15
C LEU A 99 28.64 11.64 -13.04
N ALA A 100 29.27 11.56 -11.87
CA ALA A 100 30.41 10.67 -11.65
C ALA A 100 30.03 9.19 -11.75
N PHE A 101 28.85 8.82 -11.24
CA PHE A 101 28.33 7.45 -11.31
C PHE A 101 28.03 7.06 -12.75
N GLU A 102 27.25 7.89 -13.47
CA GLU A 102 26.94 7.62 -14.88
C GLU A 102 28.22 7.61 -15.72
N PHE A 103 29.15 8.53 -15.49
CA PHE A 103 30.42 8.57 -16.21
C PHE A 103 31.18 7.24 -16.08
N LEU A 104 31.33 6.72 -14.86
CA LEU A 104 32.02 5.44 -14.65
C LEU A 104 31.24 4.27 -15.26
N GLN A 105 29.92 4.22 -15.09
CA GLN A 105 29.06 3.16 -15.65
C GLN A 105 29.18 3.09 -17.18
N PHE A 106 29.10 4.24 -17.86
CA PHE A 106 29.30 4.30 -19.31
C PHE A 106 30.75 3.95 -19.70
N SER A 107 31.74 4.42 -18.94
CA SER A 107 33.14 4.13 -19.24
C SER A 107 33.44 2.63 -19.24
N VAL A 108 32.96 1.91 -18.22
CA VAL A 108 33.09 0.44 -18.13
C VAL A 108 32.22 -0.25 -19.20
N GLY A 109 31.00 0.23 -19.43
CA GLY A 109 30.12 -0.28 -20.48
C GLY A 109 30.74 -0.20 -21.87
N ILE A 110 31.27 0.97 -22.25
CA ILE A 110 31.95 1.21 -23.54
C ILE A 110 33.20 0.33 -23.67
N PHE A 111 33.98 0.20 -22.59
CA PHE A 111 35.15 -0.67 -22.58
C PHE A 111 34.80 -2.12 -22.90
N LEU A 112 33.76 -2.67 -22.27
CA LEU A 112 33.32 -4.04 -22.54
C LEU A 112 32.64 -4.17 -23.91
N PHE A 113 31.87 -3.17 -24.34
CA PHE A 113 31.24 -3.12 -25.66
C PHE A 113 32.29 -3.31 -26.78
N LYS A 114 33.41 -2.60 -26.70
CA LYS A 114 34.49 -2.67 -27.69
C LYS A 114 35.36 -3.92 -27.61
N ARG A 115 35.33 -4.62 -26.47
CA ARG A 115 36.07 -5.88 -26.28
C ARG A 115 35.25 -7.11 -26.67
N ALA A 116 34.00 -6.91 -27.07
CA ALA A 116 33.15 -7.97 -27.57
C ALA A 116 33.79 -8.64 -28.79
N VAL A 117 33.90 -9.98 -28.75
CA VAL A 117 34.45 -10.77 -29.87
C VAL A 117 33.49 -10.74 -31.07
N TYR A 118 32.19 -10.70 -30.80
CA TYR A 118 31.14 -10.69 -31.81
C TYR A 118 30.26 -9.46 -31.66
N ASP A 119 29.90 -8.84 -32.79
CA ASP A 119 29.10 -7.61 -32.81
C ASP A 119 27.74 -7.79 -32.13
N TYR A 120 27.10 -8.95 -32.27
CA TYR A 120 25.84 -9.24 -31.60
C TYR A 120 25.99 -9.32 -30.06
N LEU A 121 27.17 -9.65 -29.52
CA LEU A 121 27.37 -9.64 -28.07
C LEU A 121 27.72 -8.26 -27.50
N SER A 122 28.04 -7.28 -28.35
CA SER A 122 28.50 -5.96 -27.93
C SER A 122 27.53 -5.28 -26.95
N LEU A 123 26.22 -5.29 -27.24
CA LEU A 123 25.19 -4.74 -26.37
C LEU A 123 25.07 -5.48 -25.03
N VAL A 124 25.21 -6.81 -25.06
CA VAL A 124 25.15 -7.61 -23.84
C VAL A 124 26.35 -7.27 -22.95
N TYR A 125 27.55 -7.19 -23.52
CA TYR A 125 28.75 -6.78 -22.79
C TYR A 125 28.66 -5.35 -22.25
N PHE A 126 28.08 -4.42 -23.02
CA PHE A 126 27.79 -3.08 -22.52
C PHE A 126 26.86 -3.11 -21.32
N ALA A 127 25.75 -3.85 -21.40
CA ALA A 127 24.78 -3.97 -20.32
C ALA A 127 25.41 -4.59 -19.07
N VAL A 128 26.21 -5.65 -19.24
CA VAL A 128 26.98 -6.26 -18.13
C VAL A 128 27.85 -5.19 -17.47
N GLY A 129 28.66 -4.46 -18.24
CA GLY A 129 29.56 -3.44 -17.70
C GLY A 129 28.82 -2.31 -16.98
N TYR A 130 27.79 -1.76 -17.62
CA TYR A 130 27.01 -0.66 -17.09
C TYR A 130 26.30 -1.03 -15.78
N PHE A 131 25.50 -2.10 -15.79
CA PHE A 131 24.68 -2.48 -14.65
C PHE A 131 25.50 -3.16 -13.53
N ALA A 132 26.54 -3.94 -13.85
CA ALA A 132 27.42 -4.49 -12.81
C ALA A 132 28.17 -3.37 -12.07
N THR A 133 28.64 -2.35 -12.80
CA THR A 133 29.25 -1.16 -12.19
C THR A 133 28.28 -0.46 -11.25
N ASN A 134 26.98 -0.39 -11.59
CA ASN A 134 25.97 0.17 -10.69
C ASN A 134 25.83 -0.62 -9.37
N ILE A 135 25.88 -1.95 -9.43
CA ILE A 135 25.86 -2.80 -8.21
C ILE A 135 27.11 -2.57 -7.37
N ILE A 136 28.29 -2.57 -8.00
CA ILE A 136 29.58 -2.34 -7.31
C ILE A 136 29.59 -0.96 -6.64
N LEU A 137 29.13 0.07 -7.35
CA LEU A 137 29.03 1.42 -6.79
C LEU A 137 28.05 1.48 -5.62
N SER A 138 26.94 0.76 -5.68
CA SER A 138 25.99 0.66 -4.57
C SER A 138 26.63 -0.01 -3.35
N PHE A 139 27.45 -1.06 -3.56
CA PHE A 139 28.21 -1.75 -2.51
C PHE A 139 29.20 -0.83 -1.79
N VAL A 140 29.87 0.06 -2.52
CA VAL A 140 30.83 1.00 -1.93
C VAL A 140 30.13 2.23 -1.33
N TYR A 141 29.12 2.76 -2.00
CA TYR A 141 28.51 4.03 -1.61
C TYR A 141 27.61 3.88 -0.36
N ILE A 142 26.77 2.85 -0.32
CA ILE A 142 25.73 2.72 0.71
C ILE A 142 26.35 2.59 2.12
N PRO A 143 27.31 1.68 2.39
CA PRO A 143 27.86 1.52 3.73
C PRO A 143 28.66 2.74 4.21
N PHE A 144 29.30 3.47 3.29
CA PHE A 144 30.20 4.57 3.63
C PHE A 144 29.52 5.94 3.73
N PHE A 145 28.42 6.14 2.99
CA PHE A 145 27.78 7.45 2.86
C PHE A 145 26.30 7.47 3.28
N THR A 146 25.67 6.32 3.51
CA THR A 146 24.25 6.23 3.91
C THR A 146 24.07 5.45 5.21
N LYS A 147 23.00 5.76 5.98
CA LYS A 147 22.65 5.03 7.22
C LYS A 147 21.76 3.81 6.98
N THR A 148 21.52 3.44 5.72
CA THR A 148 20.56 2.39 5.34
C THR A 148 21.23 1.02 5.18
N LYS A 149 20.46 -0.05 5.37
CA LYS A 149 20.94 -1.44 5.20
C LYS A 149 21.18 -1.75 3.71
N LEU A 150 22.39 -2.22 3.39
CA LEU A 150 22.82 -2.58 2.03
C LEU A 150 21.94 -3.67 1.37
N LYS A 151 21.41 -4.61 2.16
CA LYS A 151 20.65 -5.77 1.66
C LYS A 151 19.49 -5.36 0.75
N ASN A 152 18.76 -4.31 1.10
CA ASN A 152 17.57 -3.87 0.35
C ASN A 152 17.94 -3.31 -1.03
N TYR A 153 19.06 -2.60 -1.14
CA TYR A 153 19.55 -2.06 -2.42
C TYR A 153 20.21 -3.12 -3.29
N LEU A 154 20.84 -4.13 -2.68
CA LEU A 154 21.53 -5.18 -3.42
C LEU A 154 20.54 -6.06 -4.20
N SER A 155 19.45 -6.50 -3.56
CA SER A 155 18.41 -7.31 -4.22
C SER A 155 17.77 -6.54 -5.37
N VAL A 156 17.49 -5.25 -5.18
CA VAL A 156 16.90 -4.40 -6.20
C VAL A 156 17.89 -4.12 -7.33
N GLY A 157 19.16 -3.84 -7.01
CA GLY A 157 20.22 -3.66 -8.00
C GLY A 157 20.46 -4.90 -8.86
N PHE A 158 20.40 -6.09 -8.26
CA PHE A 158 20.49 -7.37 -8.98
C PHE A 158 19.30 -7.59 -9.93
N LEU A 159 18.08 -7.25 -9.49
CA LEU A 159 16.90 -7.32 -10.34
C LEU A 159 17.01 -6.36 -11.54
N VAL A 160 17.43 -5.11 -11.31
CA VAL A 160 17.68 -4.13 -12.39
C VAL A 160 18.77 -4.61 -13.35
N PHE A 161 19.82 -5.26 -12.85
CA PHE A 161 20.85 -5.88 -13.68
C PHE A 161 20.27 -6.99 -14.59
N LEU A 162 19.47 -7.90 -14.04
CA LEU A 162 18.83 -8.96 -14.85
C LEU A 162 17.87 -8.38 -15.90
N LEU A 163 17.09 -7.37 -15.54
CA LEU A 163 16.21 -6.67 -16.49
C LEU A 163 17.02 -5.96 -17.59
N GLY A 164 18.15 -5.35 -17.24
CA GLY A 164 19.06 -4.73 -18.20
C GLY A 164 19.66 -5.74 -19.18
N LEU A 165 20.04 -6.93 -18.71
CA LEU A 165 20.49 -8.02 -19.58
C LEU A 165 19.37 -8.55 -20.48
N TYR A 166 18.16 -8.70 -19.96
CA TYR A 166 17.02 -9.12 -20.76
C TYR A 166 16.70 -8.09 -21.85
N ALA A 167 16.71 -6.80 -21.50
CA ALA A 167 16.53 -5.71 -22.45
C ALA A 167 17.62 -5.71 -23.54
N SER A 168 18.90 -5.94 -23.18
CA SER A 168 19.98 -5.96 -24.17
C SER A 168 19.89 -7.18 -25.09
N LEU A 169 19.45 -8.35 -24.60
CA LEU A 169 19.20 -9.53 -25.43
C LEU A 169 18.08 -9.29 -26.46
N ILE A 170 17.00 -8.59 -26.08
CA ILE A 170 15.94 -8.22 -27.03
C ILE A 170 16.53 -7.34 -28.13
N VAL A 171 17.26 -6.28 -27.78
CA VAL A 171 17.81 -5.35 -28.77
C VAL A 171 18.87 -6.03 -29.65
N THR A 172 19.62 -6.99 -29.10
CA THR A 172 20.61 -7.79 -29.82
C THR A 172 20.03 -8.56 -31.00
N THR A 173 18.72 -8.83 -31.01
CA THR A 173 18.06 -9.45 -32.17
C THR A 173 18.27 -8.68 -33.47
N LEU A 174 18.50 -7.36 -33.42
CA LEU A 174 18.85 -6.54 -34.59
C LEU A 174 20.14 -6.99 -35.28
N TYR A 175 21.11 -7.52 -34.53
CA TYR A 175 22.40 -7.98 -35.05
C TYR A 175 22.39 -9.44 -35.52
N ILE A 176 21.45 -10.25 -35.02
CA ILE A 176 21.36 -11.68 -35.35
C ILE A 176 20.59 -11.88 -36.66
N LEU A 177 19.67 -10.98 -36.99
CA LEU A 177 18.82 -11.13 -38.16
C LEU A 177 19.65 -10.93 -39.44
N PRO A 178 19.57 -11.86 -40.40
CA PRO A 178 20.53 -11.96 -41.51
C PRO A 178 20.40 -10.84 -42.55
N GLU A 179 19.27 -10.11 -42.56
CA GLU A 179 19.00 -9.03 -43.49
C GLU A 179 18.42 -7.81 -42.75
N VAL A 180 18.81 -6.61 -43.16
CA VAL A 180 18.24 -5.36 -42.62
C VAL A 180 16.89 -5.09 -43.28
N LYS A 181 15.83 -5.73 -42.78
CA LYS A 181 14.45 -5.50 -43.22
C LYS A 181 13.68 -4.65 -42.23
N LEU A 182 12.82 -3.77 -42.74
CA LEU A 182 11.90 -2.96 -41.92
C LEU A 182 11.03 -3.85 -41.01
N ALA A 183 10.59 -5.02 -41.49
CA ALA A 183 9.80 -5.96 -40.71
C ALA A 183 10.52 -6.46 -39.45
N TYR A 184 11.83 -6.70 -39.54
CA TYR A 184 12.65 -7.13 -38.41
C TYR A 184 12.90 -6.02 -37.39
N LEU A 185 13.09 -4.79 -37.87
CA LEU A 185 13.16 -3.62 -37.01
C LEU A 185 11.84 -3.42 -36.23
N ILE A 186 10.70 -3.53 -36.91
CA ILE A 186 9.37 -3.47 -36.30
C ILE A 186 9.21 -4.60 -35.27
N PHE A 187 9.64 -5.81 -35.60
CA PHE A 187 9.58 -6.95 -34.67
C PHE A 187 10.37 -6.70 -33.39
N THR A 188 11.63 -6.28 -33.48
CA THR A 188 12.42 -5.92 -32.29
C THR A 188 11.78 -4.79 -31.51
N PHE A 189 11.25 -3.76 -32.18
CA PHE A 189 10.56 -2.66 -31.51
C PHE A 189 9.31 -3.11 -30.77
N LEU A 190 8.52 -4.02 -31.33
CA LEU A 190 7.36 -4.60 -30.66
C LEU A 190 7.77 -5.43 -29.44
N LEU A 191 8.82 -6.25 -29.55
CA LEU A 191 9.34 -6.99 -28.40
C LEU A 191 9.83 -6.06 -27.29
N TYR A 192 10.55 -5.00 -27.66
CA TYR A 192 11.08 -4.03 -26.70
C TYR A 192 9.96 -3.21 -26.04
N ALA A 193 8.96 -2.79 -26.81
CA ALA A 193 7.77 -2.12 -26.29
C ALA A 193 6.99 -3.04 -25.34
N GLY A 194 6.82 -4.32 -25.71
CA GLY A 194 6.20 -5.34 -24.86
C GLY A 194 6.96 -5.51 -23.53
N PHE A 195 8.29 -5.54 -23.57
CA PHE A 195 9.12 -5.56 -22.37
C PHE A 195 8.90 -4.32 -21.48
N LEU A 196 8.87 -3.12 -22.06
CA LEU A 196 8.61 -1.89 -21.29
C LEU A 196 7.21 -1.89 -20.65
N VAL A 197 6.20 -2.37 -21.36
CA VAL A 197 4.84 -2.53 -20.82
C VAL A 197 4.81 -3.54 -19.69
N GLN A 198 5.44 -4.71 -19.88
CA GLN A 198 5.54 -5.73 -18.84
C GLN A 198 6.29 -5.21 -17.61
N LEU A 199 7.36 -4.44 -17.80
CA LEU A 199 8.11 -3.80 -16.72
C LEU A 199 7.21 -2.85 -15.93
N TYR A 200 6.46 -1.99 -16.63
CA TYR A 200 5.52 -1.05 -16.02
C TYR A 200 4.45 -1.77 -15.18
N TYR A 201 3.83 -2.83 -15.72
CA TYR A 201 2.83 -3.61 -14.98
C TYR A 201 3.42 -4.33 -13.78
N THR A 202 4.61 -4.94 -13.92
CA THR A 202 5.28 -5.65 -12.82
C THR A 202 5.59 -4.71 -11.67
N VAL A 203 6.06 -3.51 -12.00
CA VAL A 203 6.38 -2.46 -11.03
C VAL A 203 5.13 -1.94 -10.33
N THR A 204 4.07 -1.68 -11.09
CA THR A 204 2.78 -1.23 -10.53
C THR A 204 2.18 -2.29 -9.62
N ALA A 205 2.20 -3.56 -10.04
CA ALA A 205 1.74 -4.68 -9.23
C ALA A 205 2.57 -4.84 -7.94
N GLN A 206 3.88 -4.59 -7.99
CA GLN A 206 4.72 -4.61 -6.80
C GLN A 206 4.35 -3.51 -5.80
N VAL A 207 4.06 -2.30 -6.28
CA VAL A 207 3.61 -1.19 -5.43
C VAL A 207 2.27 -1.54 -4.77
N TRP A 208 1.29 -2.01 -5.54
CA TRP A 208 0.00 -2.45 -5.00
C TRP A 208 0.14 -3.59 -3.98
N TYR A 209 1.02 -4.56 -4.25
CA TYR A 209 1.29 -5.65 -3.31
C TYR A 209 1.89 -5.15 -1.99
N GLN A 210 2.75 -4.12 -2.05
CA GLN A 210 3.30 -3.49 -0.84
C GLN A 210 2.21 -2.75 -0.04
N GLU A 211 1.37 -1.95 -0.70
CA GLU A 211 0.25 -1.25 -0.07
C GLU A 211 -0.72 -2.22 0.60
N LEU A 212 -1.14 -3.27 -0.11
CA LEU A 212 -2.01 -4.31 0.44
C LEU A 212 -1.42 -4.98 1.68
N LYS A 213 -0.10 -5.23 1.67
CA LYS A 213 0.57 -5.85 2.81
C LYS A 213 0.62 -4.92 4.03
N TYR A 214 0.81 -3.62 3.82
CA TYR A 214 0.75 -2.64 4.90
C TYR A 214 -0.65 -2.59 5.52
N GLU A 215 -1.70 -2.57 4.70
CA GLU A 215 -3.09 -2.62 5.19
C GLU A 215 -3.37 -3.90 5.98
N GLN A 216 -2.92 -5.06 5.49
CA GLN A 216 -3.06 -6.33 6.22
C GLN A 216 -2.35 -6.31 7.57
N ASP A 217 -1.13 -5.77 7.64
CA ASP A 217 -0.37 -5.68 8.89
C ASP A 217 -1.00 -4.70 9.88
N GLU A 218 -1.73 -3.67 9.41
CA GLU A 218 -2.51 -2.75 10.24
C GLU A 218 -3.76 -3.42 10.80
N ILE A 219 -4.56 -4.06 9.94
CA ILE A 219 -5.75 -4.82 10.33
C ILE A 219 -5.38 -5.92 11.34
N LYS A 220 -4.27 -6.64 11.09
CA LYS A 220 -3.80 -7.68 12.00
C LYS A 220 -3.45 -7.12 13.39
N ARG A 221 -2.84 -5.93 13.45
CA ARG A 221 -2.56 -5.23 14.72
C ARG A 221 -3.84 -4.79 15.42
N GLU A 222 -4.84 -4.30 14.69
CA GLU A 222 -6.14 -3.94 15.25
C GLU A 222 -6.84 -5.18 15.83
N ILE A 223 -6.85 -6.32 15.11
CA ILE A 223 -7.37 -7.59 15.61
C ILE A 223 -6.61 -8.07 16.85
N GLU A 224 -5.28 -8.00 16.84
CA GLU A 224 -4.48 -8.41 18.00
C GLU A 224 -4.80 -7.55 19.24
N ASN A 225 -4.97 -6.24 19.06
CA ASN A 225 -5.38 -5.35 20.15
C ASN A 225 -6.78 -5.68 20.67
N LEU A 226 -7.74 -5.97 19.77
CA LEU A 226 -9.08 -6.41 20.14
C LEU A 226 -9.05 -7.76 20.89
N SER A 227 -8.14 -8.67 20.52
CA SER A 227 -8.01 -9.99 21.16
C SER A 227 -7.47 -9.94 22.59
N LYS A 228 -6.88 -8.82 23.03
CA LYS A 228 -6.37 -8.63 24.39
C LYS A 228 -7.43 -8.09 25.37
N ILE A 229 -8.54 -7.56 24.85
CA ILE A 229 -9.63 -7.03 25.65
C ILE A 229 -10.20 -8.08 26.63
N PRO A 230 -10.44 -9.35 26.24
CA PRO A 230 -10.93 -10.39 27.17
C PRO A 230 -10.03 -10.62 28.37
N ALA A 231 -8.71 -10.63 28.17
CA ALA A 231 -7.75 -10.80 29.27
C ALA A 231 -7.74 -9.61 30.24
N VAL A 232 -7.93 -8.39 29.72
CA VAL A 232 -8.09 -7.18 30.55
C VAL A 232 -9.40 -7.24 31.34
N LEU A 233 -10.47 -7.80 30.76
CA LEU A 233 -11.75 -7.99 31.44
C LEU A 233 -11.69 -9.09 32.51
N GLU A 234 -10.93 -10.15 32.27
CA GLU A 234 -10.70 -11.24 33.24
C GLU A 234 -9.91 -10.73 34.46
N GLU A 235 -8.95 -9.83 34.26
CA GLU A 235 -8.18 -9.18 35.33
C GLU A 235 -9.03 -8.18 36.17
N LEU A 236 -10.15 -7.70 35.63
CA LEU A 236 -11.15 -6.90 36.34
C LEU A 236 -12.12 -7.77 37.17
N GLY A 237 -12.02 -9.10 37.08
CA GLY A 237 -12.85 -10.04 37.83
C GLY A 237 -12.37 -10.24 39.26
N THR A 238 -12.96 -9.54 40.23
CA THR A 238 -13.36 -10.08 41.55
C THR A 238 -14.15 -9.01 42.31
N GLU A 239 -15.48 -9.02 42.16
CA GLU A 239 -16.51 -8.93 43.22
C GLU A 239 -17.89 -8.45 42.71
N ASP A 240 -18.01 -7.87 41.51
CA ASP A 240 -19.31 -7.40 40.99
C ASP A 240 -19.49 -7.65 39.47
N VAL A 241 -20.26 -8.70 39.13
CA VAL A 241 -20.57 -9.08 37.73
C VAL A 241 -21.29 -7.96 37.00
N ASP A 242 -22.15 -7.19 37.68
CA ASP A 242 -22.89 -6.09 37.07
C ASP A 242 -21.95 -4.96 36.64
N LYS A 243 -20.89 -4.73 37.43
CA LYS A 243 -19.85 -3.73 37.11
C LYS A 243 -19.06 -4.14 35.87
N VAL A 244 -18.64 -5.42 35.79
CA VAL A 244 -17.90 -5.94 34.62
C VAL A 244 -18.74 -5.84 33.35
N LEU A 245 -20.05 -6.15 33.41
CA LEU A 245 -20.94 -6.04 32.26
C LEU A 245 -21.14 -4.58 31.80
N ASN A 246 -21.19 -3.62 32.74
CA ASN A 246 -21.25 -2.20 32.41
C ASN A 246 -19.93 -1.70 31.79
N ASP A 247 -18.78 -2.11 32.33
CA ASP A 247 -17.45 -1.77 31.79
C ASP A 247 -17.27 -2.36 30.37
N LEU A 248 -17.74 -3.59 30.14
CA LEU A 248 -17.74 -4.23 28.83
C LEU A 248 -18.64 -3.48 27.83
N LEU A 249 -19.82 -3.04 28.25
CA LEU A 249 -20.72 -2.22 27.44
C LEU A 249 -20.11 -0.86 27.09
N GLU A 250 -19.40 -0.24 28.04
CA GLU A 250 -18.66 1.01 27.83
C GLU A 250 -17.59 0.85 26.74
N VAL A 251 -16.74 -0.17 26.87
CA VAL A 251 -15.67 -0.44 25.89
C VAL A 251 -16.29 -0.74 24.52
N SER A 252 -17.34 -1.55 24.47
CA SER A 252 -18.05 -1.88 23.23
C SER A 252 -18.60 -0.63 22.55
N CYS A 253 -19.28 0.24 23.29
CA CYS A 253 -19.84 1.49 22.76
C CYS A 253 -18.77 2.42 22.20
N LYS A 254 -17.68 2.63 22.95
CA LYS A 254 -16.57 3.49 22.53
C LYS A 254 -15.90 2.98 21.26
N MET A 255 -15.75 1.67 21.11
CA MET A 255 -15.10 1.05 19.96
C MET A 255 -15.99 0.99 18.71
N ILE A 256 -17.29 0.72 18.88
CA ILE A 256 -18.24 0.66 17.76
C ILE A 256 -18.63 2.09 17.32
N GLY A 257 -18.59 3.07 18.22
CA GLY A 257 -18.94 4.47 17.92
C GLY A 257 -20.39 4.83 18.28
N PHE A 258 -20.92 4.24 19.35
CA PHE A 258 -22.24 4.55 19.91
C PHE A 258 -22.10 5.18 21.31
N SER A 259 -23.05 6.04 21.67
CA SER A 259 -23.02 6.76 22.94
C SER A 259 -23.91 6.14 24.01
N ALA A 260 -24.80 5.22 23.64
CA ALA A 260 -25.65 4.48 24.57
C ALA A 260 -25.78 3.01 24.15
N ALA A 261 -25.84 2.12 25.13
CA ALA A 261 -26.22 0.73 24.93
C ALA A 261 -26.95 0.14 26.13
N LEU A 262 -27.72 -0.90 25.86
CA LEU A 262 -28.52 -1.62 26.84
C LEU A 262 -28.40 -3.13 26.58
N LEU A 263 -27.98 -3.87 27.60
CA LEU A 263 -27.85 -5.32 27.58
C LEU A 263 -29.15 -5.97 28.09
N ASN A 264 -29.68 -6.88 27.28
CA ASN A 264 -30.97 -7.50 27.51
C ASN A 264 -30.83 -9.02 27.47
N LEU A 265 -31.39 -9.70 28.47
CA LEU A 265 -31.46 -11.16 28.51
C LEU A 265 -32.90 -11.64 28.45
N PHE A 266 -33.08 -12.82 27.88
CA PHE A 266 -34.37 -13.50 27.79
C PHE A 266 -34.58 -14.40 29.00
N ASP A 267 -35.52 -14.03 29.86
CA ASP A 267 -36.01 -14.94 30.89
C ASP A 267 -37.12 -15.81 30.31
N TYR A 268 -36.72 -17.00 29.86
CA TYR A 268 -37.63 -17.99 29.29
C TYR A 268 -38.63 -18.57 30.31
N LYS A 269 -38.40 -18.42 31.62
CA LYS A 269 -39.36 -18.87 32.64
C LYS A 269 -40.55 -17.92 32.74
N SER A 270 -40.27 -16.60 32.77
CA SER A 270 -41.31 -15.57 32.83
C SER A 270 -41.83 -15.14 31.46
N GLY A 271 -41.12 -15.49 30.37
CA GLY A 271 -41.46 -15.07 29.01
C GLY A 271 -41.13 -13.60 28.72
N ARG A 272 -40.29 -12.96 29.55
CA ARG A 272 -40.00 -11.53 29.52
C ARG A 272 -38.53 -11.24 29.22
N VAL A 273 -38.28 -10.03 28.73
CA VAL A 273 -36.94 -9.48 28.54
C VAL A 273 -36.52 -8.73 29.80
N VAL A 274 -35.38 -9.12 30.37
CA VAL A 274 -34.77 -8.50 31.56
C VAL A 274 -33.62 -7.61 31.12
N ARG A 275 -33.58 -6.37 31.63
CA ARG A 275 -32.53 -5.39 31.37
C ARG A 275 -31.44 -5.55 32.44
N ILE A 276 -30.22 -5.91 32.06
CA ILE A 276 -29.16 -6.31 33.01
C ILE A 276 -28.15 -5.19 33.24
N ALA A 277 -27.65 -4.61 32.15
CA ALA A 277 -26.57 -3.63 32.20
C ALA A 277 -26.81 -2.51 31.17
N LYS A 278 -26.16 -1.37 31.38
CA LYS A 278 -26.34 -0.17 30.55
C LYS A 278 -25.07 0.67 30.45
N TYR A 279 -24.98 1.45 29.39
CA TYR A 279 -23.98 2.50 29.23
C TYR A 279 -24.61 3.72 28.56
N GLY A 280 -24.25 4.93 29.00
CA GLY A 280 -24.75 6.19 28.42
C GLY A 280 -26.22 6.51 28.68
N ILE A 281 -26.89 5.73 29.54
CA ILE A 281 -28.28 5.91 29.98
C ILE A 281 -28.28 6.40 31.43
N LYS A 282 -29.15 7.36 31.80
CA LYS A 282 -29.25 7.86 33.18
C LYS A 282 -29.80 6.79 34.13
N ASP A 283 -29.48 6.85 35.42
CA ASP A 283 -29.92 5.83 36.40
C ASP A 283 -31.44 5.79 36.53
N GLU A 284 -32.09 6.96 36.56
CA GLU A 284 -33.55 7.09 36.60
C GLU A 284 -34.23 6.43 35.40
N ASP A 285 -33.73 6.69 34.18
CA ASP A 285 -34.26 6.10 32.94
C ASP A 285 -34.08 4.57 32.92
N PHE A 286 -32.98 4.08 33.48
CA PHE A 286 -32.68 2.65 33.53
C PHE A 286 -33.58 1.88 34.50
N GLU A 287 -33.85 2.44 35.68
CA GLU A 287 -34.78 1.83 36.63
C GLU A 287 -36.22 1.80 36.08
N MET A 288 -36.60 2.83 35.31
CA MET A 288 -37.86 2.80 34.54
C MET A 288 -37.85 1.67 33.49
N LEU A 289 -36.76 1.52 32.73
CA LEU A 289 -36.63 0.46 31.72
C LEU A 289 -36.61 -0.95 32.33
N LYS A 290 -36.03 -1.15 33.51
CA LYS A 290 -36.06 -2.43 34.25
C LYS A 290 -37.48 -2.83 34.63
N THR A 291 -38.31 -1.86 34.97
CA THR A 291 -39.73 -2.07 35.33
C THR A 291 -40.57 -2.42 34.09
N ARG A 292 -40.17 -1.93 32.92
CA ARG A 292 -40.87 -2.12 31.64
C ARG A 292 -40.27 -3.28 30.84
N GLN A 293 -40.70 -4.50 31.18
CA GLN A 293 -40.20 -5.73 30.59
C GLN A 293 -41.09 -6.22 29.43
N PRO A 294 -40.67 -6.02 28.16
CA PRO A 294 -41.44 -6.49 27.01
C PRO A 294 -41.48 -8.02 26.96
N GLN A 295 -42.46 -8.57 26.23
CA GLN A 295 -42.50 -10.01 26.00
C GLN A 295 -41.38 -10.42 25.03
N ILE A 296 -40.83 -11.61 25.23
CA ILE A 296 -39.83 -12.17 24.31
C ILE A 296 -40.42 -12.31 22.91
N LYS A 297 -41.71 -12.69 22.79
CA LYS A 297 -42.40 -12.85 21.50
C LYS A 297 -42.39 -11.55 20.69
N ASP A 298 -42.72 -10.43 21.32
CA ASP A 298 -42.74 -9.12 20.66
C ASP A 298 -41.34 -8.68 20.22
N THR A 299 -40.33 -9.00 21.04
CA THR A 299 -38.93 -8.71 20.71
C THR A 299 -38.43 -9.54 19.54
N LEU A 300 -38.79 -10.82 19.46
CA LEU A 300 -38.39 -11.70 18.35
C LEU A 300 -38.99 -11.27 17.01
N VAL A 301 -40.10 -10.53 17.00
CA VAL A 301 -40.66 -9.92 15.77
C VAL A 301 -39.71 -8.87 15.17
N LEU A 302 -38.87 -8.23 15.99
CA LEU A 302 -37.82 -7.30 15.55
C LEU A 302 -36.61 -8.03 14.96
N MET A 303 -36.45 -9.31 15.26
CA MET A 303 -35.34 -10.16 14.80
C MET A 303 -35.76 -11.05 13.62
N GLN A 304 -36.54 -10.49 12.69
CA GLN A 304 -36.97 -11.18 11.47
C GLN A 304 -36.00 -10.93 10.31
N SER A 305 -35.97 -11.85 9.34
CA SER A 305 -35.08 -11.78 8.16
C SER A 305 -35.18 -10.48 7.37
N ARG A 306 -36.34 -9.80 7.38
CA ARG A 306 -36.53 -8.49 6.71
C ARG A 306 -35.72 -7.34 7.32
N PHE A 307 -35.28 -7.49 8.58
CA PHE A 307 -34.44 -6.52 9.28
C PHE A 307 -33.00 -6.99 9.41
N ASP A 308 -32.67 -8.16 8.88
CA ASP A 308 -31.35 -8.76 8.99
C ASP A 308 -30.32 -7.99 8.14
N ALA A 309 -29.29 -7.50 8.80
CA ALA A 309 -28.11 -6.85 8.25
C ALA A 309 -26.85 -7.71 8.46
N GLY A 310 -26.97 -9.02 8.23
CA GLY A 310 -25.87 -9.98 8.24
C GLY A 310 -25.64 -10.67 9.59
N GLY A 311 -26.70 -10.95 10.34
CA GLY A 311 -26.67 -11.54 11.68
C GLY A 311 -26.92 -10.54 12.80
N VAL A 312 -27.17 -9.28 12.47
CA VAL A 312 -27.64 -8.22 13.36
C VAL A 312 -28.87 -7.58 12.76
N TYR A 313 -29.71 -6.93 13.56
CA TYR A 313 -31.00 -6.43 13.10
C TYR A 313 -31.06 -4.91 13.16
N PHE A 314 -31.36 -4.28 12.03
CA PHE A 314 -31.61 -2.84 11.94
C PHE A 314 -33.07 -2.60 11.57
N ILE A 315 -33.80 -1.90 12.43
CA ILE A 315 -35.22 -1.61 12.27
C ILE A 315 -35.36 -0.09 12.06
N PRO A 316 -35.64 0.37 10.83
CA PRO A 316 -35.89 1.78 10.59
C PRO A 316 -37.16 2.26 11.29
N LYS A 317 -37.20 3.54 11.67
CA LYS A 317 -38.41 4.21 12.17
C LYS A 317 -39.65 3.87 11.35
N GLY A 318 -40.75 3.62 12.06
CA GLY A 318 -42.07 3.40 11.45
C GLY A 318 -42.24 2.04 10.78
N SER A 319 -41.24 1.15 10.86
CA SER A 319 -41.33 -0.20 10.29
C SER A 319 -42.30 -1.12 11.06
N ILE A 320 -42.47 -0.87 12.37
CA ILE A 320 -43.38 -1.61 13.26
C ILE A 320 -43.99 -0.60 14.25
N ASP A 321 -45.30 -0.73 14.50
CA ASP A 321 -45.98 -0.02 15.58
C ASP A 321 -45.67 -0.70 16.91
N LEU A 322 -44.65 -0.19 17.61
CA LEU A 322 -44.22 -0.69 18.91
C LEU A 322 -44.83 0.18 20.01
N ASP A 323 -45.19 -0.46 21.13
CA ASP A 323 -45.50 0.27 22.35
C ASP A 323 -44.27 1.09 22.78
N GLN A 324 -44.41 2.41 22.66
CA GLN A 324 -43.34 3.38 22.91
C GLN A 324 -42.80 3.32 24.34
N THR A 325 -43.50 2.64 25.26
CA THR A 325 -43.04 2.47 26.63
C THR A 325 -41.82 1.54 26.76
N TYR A 326 -41.56 0.65 25.80
CA TYR A 326 -40.46 -0.32 25.84
C TYR A 326 -39.13 0.15 25.24
N ILE A 327 -39.13 1.32 24.60
CA ILE A 327 -37.99 1.85 23.84
C ILE A 327 -37.31 2.95 24.65
N PHE A 328 -35.98 2.90 24.72
CA PHE A 328 -35.20 4.01 25.25
C PHE A 328 -35.13 5.12 24.20
N ARG A 329 -35.46 6.36 24.58
CA ARG A 329 -35.36 7.54 23.71
C ARG A 329 -34.44 8.57 24.34
N PRO A 330 -33.27 8.87 23.76
CA PRO A 330 -32.42 9.96 24.24
C PRO A 330 -33.13 11.30 24.04
N LEU A 331 -33.39 12.05 25.12
CA LEU A 331 -34.05 13.37 25.09
C LEU A 331 -33.23 14.47 24.36
N GLU A 332 -31.92 14.26 24.19
CA GLU A 332 -31.01 15.20 23.54
C GLU A 332 -30.39 14.57 22.29
N TYR A 333 -31.04 14.76 21.14
CA TYR A 333 -30.51 14.38 19.83
C TYR A 333 -30.75 15.49 18.80
N ALA A 334 -29.68 15.98 18.18
CA ALA A 334 -29.77 16.90 17.05
C ALA A 334 -29.76 16.06 15.77
N ALA A 335 -30.90 15.98 15.09
CA ALA A 335 -31.00 15.27 13.82
C ALA A 335 -30.14 15.96 12.75
N ILE A 336 -29.35 15.18 12.02
CA ILE A 336 -28.55 15.66 10.89
C ILE A 336 -29.36 15.44 9.60
N ASP A 337 -29.47 16.44 8.73
CA ASP A 337 -30.24 16.35 7.48
C ASP A 337 -29.40 15.71 6.36
N VAL A 338 -29.26 14.38 6.39
CA VAL A 338 -28.58 13.55 5.38
C VAL A 338 -29.32 12.24 5.15
N ASN A 339 -29.27 11.72 3.91
CA ASN A 339 -30.01 10.53 3.44
C ASN A 339 -29.76 9.20 4.21
N ASN A 340 -28.83 9.17 5.17
CA ASN A 340 -28.55 8.02 6.03
C ASN A 340 -28.38 8.40 7.52
N ALA A 341 -28.99 9.51 7.92
CA ALA A 341 -29.00 9.94 9.31
C ALA A 341 -29.70 8.90 10.20
N TRP A 342 -29.19 8.75 11.41
CA TRP A 342 -29.85 7.99 12.46
C TRP A 342 -31.09 8.77 12.94
N ASP A 343 -32.24 8.09 12.97
CA ASP A 343 -33.44 8.61 13.65
C ASP A 343 -33.50 8.04 15.09
N PRO A 344 -33.87 8.83 16.11
CA PRO A 344 -34.07 8.33 17.47
C PRO A 344 -35.08 7.18 17.63
N ASP A 345 -35.96 6.95 16.64
CA ASP A 345 -36.86 5.79 16.60
C ASP A 345 -36.28 4.60 15.79
N ASP A 346 -35.06 4.72 15.25
CA ASP A 346 -34.34 3.58 14.66
C ASP A 346 -33.86 2.64 15.78
N LEU A 347 -33.89 1.33 15.53
CA LEU A 347 -33.37 0.33 16.47
C LEU A 347 -32.23 -0.46 15.84
N PHE A 348 -31.12 -0.59 16.56
CA PHE A 348 -30.02 -1.46 16.19
C PHE A 348 -29.82 -2.54 17.25
N LEU A 349 -30.22 -3.77 16.93
CA LEU A 349 -30.26 -4.92 17.85
C LEU A 349 -29.24 -5.97 17.43
N VAL A 350 -28.41 -6.38 18.37
CA VAL A 350 -27.34 -7.34 18.16
C VAL A 350 -27.62 -8.57 19.02
N PRO A 351 -28.01 -9.71 18.43
CA PRO A 351 -28.42 -10.88 19.18
C PRO A 351 -27.24 -11.51 19.93
N LEU A 352 -27.51 -12.00 21.14
CA LEU A 352 -26.59 -12.85 21.90
C LEU A 352 -27.03 -14.30 21.71
N THR A 353 -26.20 -15.11 21.07
CA THR A 353 -26.55 -16.49 20.71
C THR A 353 -25.59 -17.46 21.39
N TYR A 354 -26.15 -18.41 22.15
CA TYR A 354 -25.42 -19.51 22.75
C TYR A 354 -25.92 -20.83 22.14
N GLY A 355 -25.04 -21.54 21.42
CA GLY A 355 -25.44 -22.67 20.57
C GLY A 355 -26.41 -22.22 19.47
N ASN A 356 -27.58 -22.86 19.38
CA ASN A 356 -28.63 -22.50 18.42
C ASN A 356 -29.74 -21.62 19.04
N LYS A 357 -29.49 -21.01 20.20
CA LYS A 357 -30.53 -20.27 20.94
C LYS A 357 -30.09 -18.84 21.21
N THR A 358 -30.93 -17.88 20.84
CA THR A 358 -30.77 -16.48 21.26
C THR A 358 -31.08 -16.37 22.75
N ILE A 359 -30.10 -15.98 23.55
CA ILE A 359 -30.24 -15.84 25.01
C ILE A 359 -30.52 -14.39 25.43
N GLY A 360 -30.36 -13.44 24.51
CA GLY A 360 -30.55 -12.03 24.75
C GLY A 360 -30.15 -11.19 23.54
N TYR A 361 -29.98 -9.89 23.73
CA TYR A 361 -29.48 -8.98 22.73
C TYR A 361 -28.92 -7.71 23.37
N ILE A 362 -28.03 -7.03 22.65
CA ILE A 362 -27.56 -5.69 22.97
C ILE A 362 -28.24 -4.74 22.01
N SER A 363 -28.81 -3.65 22.52
CA SER A 363 -29.28 -2.54 21.69
C SER A 363 -28.32 -1.37 21.80
N PHE A 364 -27.84 -0.88 20.66
CA PHE A 364 -26.98 0.30 20.57
C PHE A 364 -27.77 1.50 20.04
N ASP A 365 -27.51 2.67 20.60
CA ASP A 365 -28.24 3.90 20.28
C ASP A 365 -27.29 5.11 20.35
N LYS A 366 -27.71 6.22 19.73
CA LYS A 366 -26.99 7.49 19.65
C LYS A 366 -25.60 7.31 19.02
N PRO A 367 -25.51 6.96 17.73
CA PRO A 367 -24.23 6.88 17.03
C PRO A 367 -23.52 8.23 17.06
N VAL A 368 -22.21 8.22 17.36
CA VAL A 368 -21.40 9.43 17.58
C VAL A 368 -21.29 10.28 16.32
N ASN A 369 -21.26 9.63 15.15
CA ASN A 369 -21.22 10.30 13.84
C ASN A 369 -22.61 10.73 13.32
N GLY A 370 -23.68 10.38 14.04
CA GLY A 370 -25.07 10.67 13.66
C GLY A 370 -25.62 9.87 12.47
N LEU A 371 -24.89 8.86 11.99
CA LEU A 371 -25.26 8.05 10.84
C LEU A 371 -25.69 6.64 11.27
N ARG A 372 -26.53 6.01 10.46
CA ARG A 372 -26.86 4.58 10.60
C ARG A 372 -25.61 3.70 10.47
N PRO A 373 -25.53 2.56 11.18
CA PRO A 373 -24.34 1.72 11.21
C PRO A 373 -23.97 1.22 9.81
N ALA A 374 -22.69 1.35 9.47
CA ALA A 374 -22.13 0.80 8.25
C ALA A 374 -21.53 -0.59 8.53
N LYS A 375 -20.87 -1.16 7.51
CA LYS A 375 -20.31 -2.51 7.58
C LYS A 375 -19.34 -2.70 8.76
N ARG A 376 -18.55 -1.66 9.10
CA ARG A 376 -17.59 -1.73 10.21
C ARG A 376 -18.29 -1.87 11.55
N GLU A 377 -19.28 -1.03 11.82
CA GLU A 377 -20.04 -1.02 13.07
C GLU A 377 -20.80 -2.35 13.24
N ILE A 378 -21.37 -2.86 12.14
CA ILE A 378 -22.03 -4.17 12.10
C ILE A 378 -21.08 -5.30 12.51
N GLU A 379 -19.90 -5.41 11.89
CA GLU A 379 -18.95 -6.50 12.20
C GLU A 379 -18.37 -6.40 13.62
N LEU A 380 -18.02 -5.19 14.07
CA LEU A 380 -17.53 -4.97 15.44
C LEU A 380 -18.61 -5.33 16.48
N SER A 381 -19.87 -4.98 16.22
CA SER A 381 -20.96 -5.29 17.13
C SER A 381 -21.17 -6.81 17.31
N LYS A 382 -21.03 -7.61 16.24
CA LYS A 382 -21.07 -9.08 16.32
C LYS A 382 -19.94 -9.63 17.16
N PHE A 383 -18.72 -9.10 16.98
CA PHE A 383 -17.56 -9.51 17.77
C PHE A 383 -17.78 -9.27 19.26
N PHE A 384 -18.22 -8.07 19.66
CA PHE A 384 -18.49 -7.80 21.07
C PHE A 384 -19.64 -8.64 21.61
N ALA A 385 -20.73 -8.80 20.86
CA ALA A 385 -21.83 -9.68 21.26
C ALA A 385 -21.37 -11.12 21.52
N TRP A 386 -20.43 -11.66 20.75
CA TRP A 386 -19.82 -12.96 21.03
C TRP A 386 -19.03 -12.98 22.34
N GLN A 387 -18.32 -11.89 22.69
CA GLN A 387 -17.58 -11.77 23.96
C GLN A 387 -18.49 -11.75 25.19
N PHE A 388 -19.68 -11.15 25.11
CA PHE A 388 -20.66 -11.19 26.21
C PHE A 388 -21.20 -12.60 26.52
N VAL A 389 -21.02 -13.54 25.58
CA VAL A 389 -21.50 -14.93 25.71
C VAL A 389 -20.40 -15.87 26.23
N GLN A 390 -19.13 -15.53 26.03
CA GLN A 390 -17.99 -16.25 26.61
C GLN A 390 -17.93 -15.99 28.11
#